data_AF-A0A7Y3DBS4-F1
#
_entry.id   AF-A0A7Y3DBS4-F1
#
_cell.length_a   1.000
_cell.length_b   1.000
_cell.length_c   1.000
_cell.angle_alpha   90.00
_cell.angle_beta   90.00
_cell.angle_gamma   90.00
#
_symmetry.space_group_name_H-M   'P 1'
#
loop_
_entity.id
_entity.type
_entity.pdbx_description
1 polymer ?
#
loop_
_entity_poly.entity_id
_entity_poly.type
_entity_poly.pdbx_seq_one_letter_code
_entity_poly.pdbx_strand_id
1 'polypeptide(L)'
;ANTALVGDNHGMFHQVGPVGPFDRGTRLVSQRAELAPAGDGSGDWEVRDRGGVAYRAPLERYRVSVLWKADVYPDEAERARQCAEPLSFEDIARIFDADLARRGADLRFDLERLEDLAFAGELAALYPEARPVDALPSIFDA
;
A
#
# COMPACT_ATOMS: atom_id res chain seq x y z
N ALA A 1 -17.26 6.27 10.23
CA ALA A 1 -16.36 5.14 10.51
C ALA A 1 -14.93 5.62 10.33
N ASN A 2 -14.00 5.18 11.18
CA ASN A 2 -12.59 5.52 11.00
C ASN A 2 -12.01 4.59 9.93
N THR A 3 -11.68 5.12 8.76
CA THR A 3 -11.00 4.38 7.69
C THR A 3 -9.50 4.49 7.91
N ALA A 4 -8.80 3.37 8.02
CA ALA A 4 -7.34 3.32 8.07
C ALA A 4 -6.82 2.81 6.72
N LEU A 5 -5.84 3.51 6.14
CA LEU A 5 -5.17 3.07 4.92
C LEU A 5 -3.98 2.18 5.31
N VAL A 6 -4.00 0.91 4.91
CA VAL A 6 -2.82 0.05 4.99
C VAL A 6 -1.97 0.33 3.75
N GLY A 7 -0.86 1.05 3.94
CA GLY A 7 0.10 1.35 2.87
C GLY A 7 1.49 0.89 3.26
N ASP A 8 2.02 -0.10 2.55
CA ASP A 8 3.45 -0.37 2.53
C ASP A 8 4.13 0.76 1.73
N ASN A 9 5.19 1.34 2.30
CA ASN A 9 5.95 2.40 1.64
C ASN A 9 7.41 1.96 1.54
N HIS A 10 7.81 1.57 0.34
CA HIS A 10 9.22 1.44 -0.02
C HIS A 10 9.93 2.78 0.17
N GLY A 11 11.02 2.79 0.95
CA GLY A 11 12.03 3.86 0.90
C GLY A 11 12.28 4.72 2.14
N MET A 12 11.94 4.28 3.37
CA MET A 12 12.53 4.89 4.58
C MET A 12 12.96 3.83 5.59
N PHE A 13 13.99 4.12 6.39
CA PHE A 13 14.43 3.34 7.55
C PHE A 13 13.28 3.25 8.58
N HIS A 14 12.33 2.37 8.33
CA HIS A 14 11.28 2.04 9.28
C HIS A 14 11.91 1.10 10.31
N GLN A 15 12.18 1.58 11.52
CA GLN A 15 12.42 0.71 12.68
C GLN A 15 11.12 0.02 13.16
N VAL A 16 10.16 -0.21 12.28
CA VAL A 16 8.97 -0.98 12.59
C VAL A 16 9.33 -2.44 12.36
N GLY A 17 10.09 -3.01 13.28
CA GLY A 17 10.30 -4.45 13.32
C GLY A 17 8.94 -5.16 13.42
N PRO A 18 8.80 -6.41 12.95
CA PRO A 18 7.49 -7.05 12.93
C PRO A 18 6.97 -7.19 14.37
N VAL A 19 5.75 -6.70 14.60
CA VAL A 19 5.09 -6.74 15.91
C VAL A 19 4.08 -7.86 15.89
N GLY A 20 4.44 -9.01 16.44
CA GLY A 20 3.52 -10.14 16.58
C GLY A 20 4.22 -11.50 16.58
N PRO A 21 3.46 -12.58 16.76
CA PRO A 21 4.00 -13.92 16.66
C PRO A 21 4.40 -14.23 15.20
N PHE A 22 5.70 -14.39 14.96
CA PHE A 22 6.31 -14.61 13.64
C PHE A 22 5.97 -15.99 13.04
N ASP A 23 5.42 -16.91 13.83
CA ASP A 23 5.11 -18.29 13.46
C ASP A 23 3.74 -18.45 12.75
N ARG A 24 2.94 -17.38 12.65
CA ARG A 24 1.56 -17.45 12.14
C ARG A 24 1.35 -16.93 10.71
N GLY A 25 2.43 -16.53 10.04
CA GLY A 25 2.40 -15.94 8.72
C GLY A 25 1.79 -14.53 8.69
N THR A 26 1.99 -13.84 7.56
CA THR A 26 1.42 -12.51 7.32
C THR A 26 0.02 -12.63 6.73
N ARG A 27 -0.98 -12.02 7.37
CA ARG A 27 -2.31 -11.88 6.79
C ARG A 27 -2.41 -10.57 6.02
N LEU A 28 -2.63 -10.67 4.72
CA LEU A 28 -2.85 -9.52 3.86
C LEU A 28 -4.33 -9.14 3.88
N VAL A 29 -4.59 -7.83 3.90
CA VAL A 29 -5.93 -7.25 3.80
C VAL A 29 -5.87 -6.07 2.82
N SER A 30 -6.97 -5.78 2.14
CA SER A 30 -7.06 -4.64 1.24
C SER A 30 -7.11 -3.32 2.01
N GLN A 31 -6.87 -2.21 1.30
CA GLN A 31 -7.00 -0.86 1.85
C GLN A 31 -8.43 -0.51 2.30
N ARG A 32 -9.43 -1.30 1.90
CA ARG A 32 -10.84 -1.16 2.27
C ARG A 32 -11.23 -2.04 3.46
N ALA A 33 -10.27 -2.77 4.04
CA ALA A 33 -10.57 -3.63 5.18
C ALA A 33 -10.98 -2.81 6.40
N GLU A 34 -11.94 -3.34 7.16
CA GLU A 34 -12.52 -2.68 8.32
C GLU A 34 -12.28 -3.51 9.58
N LEU A 35 -11.85 -2.87 10.67
CA LEU A 35 -11.73 -3.49 11.99
C LEU A 35 -12.93 -3.06 12.84
N ALA A 36 -13.74 -4.01 13.29
CA ALA A 36 -14.94 -3.74 14.10
C ALA A 36 -15.23 -4.89 15.09
N PRO A 37 -16.03 -4.66 16.16
CA PRO A 37 -16.54 -5.75 16.99
C PRO A 37 -17.38 -6.74 16.17
N ALA A 38 -17.31 -8.04 16.46
CA ALA A 38 -18.03 -9.09 15.73
C ALA A 38 -19.57 -9.00 15.81
N GLY A 39 -20.10 -8.23 16.75
CA GLY A 39 -21.55 -8.00 16.91
C GLY A 39 -22.36 -9.19 17.46
N ASP A 40 -21.71 -10.31 17.78
CA ASP A 40 -22.33 -11.56 18.25
C ASP A 40 -22.21 -11.79 19.77
N GLY A 41 -21.74 -10.79 20.50
CA GLY A 41 -21.58 -10.84 21.97
C GLY A 41 -20.36 -11.62 22.46
N SER A 42 -19.52 -12.14 21.57
CA SER A 42 -18.28 -12.87 21.93
C SER A 42 -17.21 -12.00 22.61
N GLY A 43 -17.26 -10.68 22.42
CA GLY A 43 -16.17 -9.77 22.78
C GLY A 43 -15.02 -9.75 21.76
N ASP A 44 -15.12 -10.55 20.69
CA ASP A 44 -14.13 -10.55 19.62
C ASP A 44 -14.29 -9.34 18.70
N TRP A 45 -13.17 -9.03 18.05
CA TRP A 45 -13.07 -8.08 16.96
C TRP A 45 -12.72 -8.81 15.68
N GLU A 46 -13.29 -8.35 14.57
CA GLU A 46 -13.13 -8.88 13.23
C GLU A 46 -12.48 -7.84 12.32
N VAL A 47 -11.54 -8.30 11.50
CA VAL A 47 -11.11 -7.60 10.28
C VAL A 47 -11.93 -8.16 9.13
N ARG A 48 -12.75 -7.31 8.52
CA ARG A 48 -13.56 -7.63 7.35
C ARG A 48 -12.93 -7.07 6.10
N ASP A 49 -12.83 -7.88 5.06
CA ASP A 49 -12.28 -7.47 3.77
C ASP A 49 -13.07 -8.14 2.65
N ARG A 50 -13.42 -7.38 1.61
CA ARG A 50 -14.20 -7.85 0.43
C ARG A 50 -15.44 -8.69 0.79
N GLY A 51 -16.15 -8.33 1.86
CA GLY A 51 -17.38 -8.99 2.31
C GLY A 51 -17.19 -10.25 3.18
N GLY A 52 -15.95 -10.65 3.46
CA GLY A 52 -15.63 -11.79 4.33
C GLY A 52 -14.87 -11.39 5.59
N VAL A 53 -14.78 -12.29 6.56
CA VAL A 53 -13.93 -12.13 7.76
C VAL A 53 -12.52 -12.66 7.45
N ALA A 54 -11.54 -11.76 7.41
CA ALA A 54 -10.14 -12.09 7.16
C ALA A 54 -9.39 -12.50 8.44
N TYR A 55 -9.78 -11.92 9.58
CA TYR A 55 -9.21 -12.23 10.89
C TYR A 55 -10.23 -11.96 11.99
N ARG A 56 -10.15 -12.75 13.07
CA ARG A 56 -10.97 -12.59 14.26
C ARG A 56 -10.18 -13.00 15.49
N ALA A 57 -10.22 -12.17 16.53
CA ALA A 57 -9.59 -12.43 17.81
C ALA A 57 -10.16 -11.50 18.90
N PRO A 58 -9.89 -11.77 20.19
CA PRO A 58 -10.12 -10.81 21.26
C PRO A 58 -9.33 -9.51 21.04
N LEU A 59 -9.88 -8.37 21.48
CA LEU A 59 -9.28 -7.03 21.25
C LEU A 59 -7.83 -6.93 21.75
N GLU A 60 -7.53 -7.55 22.88
CA GLU A 60 -6.20 -7.53 23.51
C GLU A 60 -5.11 -8.23 22.69
N ARG A 61 -5.50 -8.98 21.65
CA ARG A 61 -4.56 -9.59 20.70
C ARG A 61 -4.24 -8.70 19.50
N TYR A 62 -5.01 -7.64 19.27
CA TYR A 62 -4.70 -6.66 18.23
C TYR A 62 -3.58 -5.73 18.69
N ARG A 63 -2.68 -5.40 17.77
CA ARG A 63 -1.68 -4.34 17.90
C ARG A 63 -1.82 -3.46 16.66
N VAL A 64 -2.03 -2.16 16.87
CA VAL A 64 -2.20 -1.19 15.79
C VAL A 64 -0.98 -0.29 15.80
N SER A 65 -0.27 -0.24 14.68
CA SER A 65 0.70 0.81 14.41
C SER A 65 -0.02 1.90 13.61
N VAL A 66 0.17 3.16 14.02
CA VAL A 66 -0.38 4.31 13.30
C VAL A 66 0.80 5.04 12.66
N LEU A 67 0.83 5.05 11.32
CA LEU A 67 1.72 5.91 10.56
C LEU A 67 0.97 7.18 10.20
N TRP A 68 1.53 8.32 10.58
CA TRP A 68 1.08 9.64 10.16
C TRP A 68 2.21 10.27 9.33
N LYS A 69 1.86 10.78 8.15
CA LYS A 69 2.71 11.66 7.35
C LYS A 69 2.11 13.06 7.34
N ALA A 70 2.93 14.07 7.59
CA ALA A 70 2.59 15.46 7.37
C ALA A 70 3.67 16.10 6.51
N ASP A 71 3.25 16.97 5.60
CA ASP A 71 4.16 17.86 4.90
C ASP A 71 4.54 19.00 5.85
N VAL A 72 5.80 19.03 6.28
CA VAL A 72 6.32 20.05 7.18
C VAL A 72 7.31 20.90 6.42
N TYR A 73 7.05 22.19 6.39
CA TYR A 73 7.90 23.18 5.69
C TYR A 73 8.46 24.18 6.70
N PRO A 74 9.70 24.65 6.51
CA PRO A 74 10.31 25.68 7.35
C PRO A 74 9.56 27.02 7.27
N ASP A 75 8.99 27.35 6.11
CA ASP A 75 8.17 28.55 5.89
C ASP A 75 7.20 28.39 4.70
N GLU A 76 6.38 29.43 4.50
CA GLU A 76 5.40 29.50 3.42
C GLU A 76 6.03 29.51 2.01
N ALA A 77 7.21 30.14 1.86
CA ALA A 77 7.87 30.23 0.56
C ALA A 77 8.39 28.87 0.11
N GLU A 78 8.94 28.08 1.04
CA GLU A 78 9.33 26.70 0.81
C GLU A 78 8.12 25.84 0.45
N ARG A 79 7.01 25.97 1.20
CA ARG A 79 5.77 25.27 0.86
C ARG A 79 5.31 25.61 -0.55
N ALA A 80 5.22 26.90 -0.88
CA ALA A 80 4.78 27.35 -2.20
C ALA A 80 5.67 26.81 -3.32
N ARG A 81 6.99 26.76 -3.13
CA ARG A 81 7.93 26.19 -4.11
C ARG A 81 7.75 24.69 -4.29
N GLN A 82 7.64 23.94 -3.20
CA GLN A 82 7.47 22.48 -3.24
C GLN A 82 6.10 22.08 -3.84
N CYS A 83 5.08 22.90 -3.61
CA CYS A 83 3.72 22.68 -4.14
C CYS A 83 3.46 23.33 -5.51
N ALA A 84 4.45 24.00 -6.13
CA ALA A 84 4.25 24.77 -7.36
C ALA A 84 3.99 23.87 -8.58
N GLU A 85 4.56 22.66 -8.60
CA GLU A 85 4.52 21.76 -9.74
C GLU A 85 4.06 20.36 -9.30
N PRO A 86 2.79 20.20 -8.86
CA PRO A 86 2.28 18.90 -8.51
C PRO A 86 2.17 18.04 -9.77
N LEU A 87 2.62 16.79 -9.70
CA LEU A 87 2.32 15.81 -10.73
C LEU A 87 0.82 15.49 -10.69
N SER A 88 0.14 15.78 -11.79
CA SER A 88 -1.25 15.34 -11.99
C SER A 88 -1.31 13.85 -12.36
N PHE A 89 -2.49 13.23 -12.23
CA PHE A 89 -2.69 11.86 -12.70
C PHE A 89 -2.51 11.77 -14.22
N GLU A 90 -2.90 12.81 -14.95
CA GLU A 90 -2.71 12.94 -16.39
C GLU A 90 -1.22 13.02 -16.74
N ASP A 91 -0.41 13.74 -15.95
CA ASP A 91 1.04 13.75 -16.12
C ASP A 91 1.64 12.38 -15.88
N ILE A 92 1.20 11.67 -14.83
CA ILE A 92 1.62 10.31 -14.53
C ILE A 92 1.31 9.39 -15.72
N ALA A 93 0.05 9.40 -16.20
CA ALA A 93 -0.36 8.58 -17.33
C ALA A 93 0.48 8.87 -18.59
N ARG A 94 0.69 10.16 -18.90
CA ARG A 94 1.53 10.60 -20.02
C ARG A 94 2.98 10.12 -19.90
N ILE A 95 3.57 10.18 -18.70
CA ILE A 95 4.95 9.73 -18.45
C ILE A 95 5.06 8.22 -18.65
N PHE A 96 4.13 7.45 -18.07
CA PHE A 96 4.09 5.99 -18.25
C PHE A 96 3.91 5.62 -19.71
N ASP A 97 2.96 6.23 -20.41
CA ASP A 97 2.71 6.00 -21.84
C ASP A 97 3.95 6.25 -22.71
N ALA A 98 4.68 7.32 -22.44
CA ALA A 98 5.91 7.64 -23.17
C ALA A 98 7.01 6.59 -22.91
N ASP A 99 7.08 6.02 -21.71
CA ASP A 99 8.04 4.97 -21.37
C ASP A 99 7.61 3.59 -21.94
N LEU A 100 6.34 3.23 -21.83
CA LEU A 100 5.76 2.01 -22.41
C LEU A 100 5.96 1.97 -23.93
N ALA A 101 5.73 3.09 -24.62
CA ALA A 101 5.99 3.22 -26.05
C ALA A 101 7.49 3.02 -26.39
N ARG A 102 8.41 3.57 -25.59
CA ARG A 102 9.85 3.36 -25.77
C ARG A 102 10.27 1.91 -25.54
N ARG A 103 9.56 1.18 -24.67
CA ARG A 103 9.75 -0.26 -24.45
C ARG A 103 9.11 -1.13 -25.53
N GLY A 104 8.31 -0.57 -26.43
CA GLY A 104 7.56 -1.31 -27.43
C GLY A 104 6.39 -2.13 -26.86
N ALA A 105 5.89 -1.76 -25.68
CA ALA A 105 4.73 -2.41 -25.09
C ALA A 105 3.43 -1.87 -25.73
N ASP A 106 2.46 -2.76 -25.95
CA ASP A 106 1.12 -2.41 -26.45
C ASP A 106 0.13 -2.03 -25.32
N LEU A 107 0.69 -1.74 -24.13
CA LEU A 107 -0.07 -1.33 -22.95
C LEU A 107 -0.10 0.19 -22.85
N ARG A 108 -1.23 0.74 -22.41
CA ARG A 108 -1.42 2.16 -22.10
C ARG A 108 -1.79 2.33 -20.63
N PHE A 109 -1.32 3.42 -20.04
CA PHE A 109 -1.64 3.74 -18.66
C PHE A 109 -3.07 4.26 -18.56
N ASP A 110 -3.98 3.43 -18.04
CA ASP A 110 -5.40 3.73 -17.90
C ASP A 110 -5.74 4.18 -16.48
N LEU A 111 -6.12 5.45 -16.34
CA LEU A 111 -6.50 6.04 -15.06
C LEU A 111 -7.78 5.44 -14.47
N GLU A 112 -8.69 4.92 -15.31
CA GLU A 112 -9.92 4.29 -14.83
C GLU A 112 -9.66 2.91 -14.20
N ARG A 113 -8.51 2.30 -14.51
CA ARG A 113 -8.09 0.99 -14.01
C ARG A 113 -7.11 1.07 -12.84
N LEU A 114 -6.91 2.23 -12.22
CA LEU A 114 -5.96 2.41 -11.11
C LEU A 114 -6.15 1.44 -9.94
N GLU A 115 -7.39 1.04 -9.66
CA GLU A 115 -7.72 0.10 -8.58
C GLU A 115 -7.83 -1.37 -9.05
N ASP A 116 -7.65 -1.62 -10.35
CA ASP A 116 -7.70 -2.97 -10.94
C ASP A 116 -6.37 -3.70 -10.69
N LEU A 117 -6.41 -4.74 -9.87
CA LEU A 117 -5.22 -5.55 -9.57
C LEU A 117 -4.68 -6.30 -10.79
N ALA A 118 -5.52 -6.62 -11.78
CA ALA A 118 -5.06 -7.24 -13.02
C ALA A 118 -4.22 -6.23 -13.82
N PHE A 119 -4.71 -5.00 -13.94
CA PHE A 119 -3.97 -3.91 -14.57
C PHE A 119 -2.65 -3.60 -13.87
N ALA A 120 -2.66 -3.55 -12.53
CA ALA A 120 -1.44 -3.38 -11.74
C ALA A 120 -0.41 -4.51 -12.03
N GLY A 121 -0.88 -5.75 -12.20
CA GLY A 121 -0.05 -6.89 -12.59
C GLY A 121 0.52 -6.78 -14.01
N GLU A 122 -0.28 -6.34 -14.98
CA GLU A 122 0.16 -6.08 -16.36
C GLU A 122 1.31 -5.05 -16.40
N LEU A 123 1.16 -3.95 -15.65
CA LEU A 123 2.21 -2.94 -15.51
C LEU A 123 3.45 -3.49 -14.78
N ALA A 124 3.28 -4.20 -13.67
CA ALA A 124 4.40 -4.76 -12.90
C ALA A 124 5.26 -5.73 -13.71
N ALA A 125 4.67 -6.47 -14.66
CA ALA A 125 5.41 -7.35 -15.56
C ALA A 125 6.36 -6.59 -16.51
N LEU A 126 6.03 -5.34 -16.85
CA LEU A 126 6.85 -4.45 -17.68
C LEU A 126 7.85 -3.62 -16.86
N TYR A 127 7.57 -3.46 -15.56
CA TYR A 127 8.40 -2.76 -14.57
C TYR A 127 8.79 -3.69 -13.43
N PRO A 128 9.59 -4.75 -13.70
CA PRO A 128 9.99 -5.67 -12.63
C PRO A 128 10.77 -4.91 -11.56
N GLU A 129 10.40 -5.15 -10.30
CA GLU A 129 11.09 -4.56 -9.16
C GLU A 129 12.57 -4.95 -9.18
N ALA A 130 13.44 -3.96 -9.12
CA ALA A 130 14.88 -4.20 -9.10
C ALA A 130 15.25 -4.89 -7.78
N ARG A 131 15.83 -6.08 -7.86
CA ARG A 131 16.36 -6.78 -6.67
C ARG A 131 17.77 -6.27 -6.36
N PRO A 132 18.06 -5.86 -5.11
CA PRO A 132 19.41 -5.57 -4.69
C PRO A 132 20.34 -6.76 -4.97
N VAL A 133 21.58 -6.47 -5.35
CA VAL A 133 22.62 -7.49 -5.47
C VAL A 133 22.82 -8.12 -4.07
N ASP A 134 22.89 -9.44 -4.01
CA ASP A 134 22.99 -10.22 -2.77
C ASP A 134 21.81 -10.05 -1.80
N ALA A 135 20.63 -9.71 -2.30
CA ALA A 135 19.41 -9.71 -1.49
C ALA A 135 19.20 -11.08 -0.84
N LEU A 136 19.05 -11.09 0.49
CA LEU A 136 18.64 -12.29 1.23
C LEU A 136 17.22 -12.71 0.81
N PRO A 137 16.86 -13.99 0.94
CA PRO A 137 15.51 -14.46 0.67
C PRO A 137 14.48 -13.63 1.43
N SER A 138 13.54 -13.04 0.70
CA SER A 138 12.41 -12.31 1.26
C SER A 138 11.27 -13.27 1.60
N ILE A 139 10.36 -12.84 2.47
CA ILE A 139 9.07 -13.52 2.69
C ILE A 139 8.22 -13.60 1.41
N PHE A 140 8.57 -12.83 0.38
CA PHE A 140 7.92 -12.82 -0.94
C PHE A 140 8.58 -13.75 -1.98
N ASP A 141 9.70 -14.41 -1.65
CA ASP A 141 10.42 -15.34 -2.55
C ASP A 141 10.00 -16.81 -2.40
N ALA A 142 8.95 -17.08 -1.60
CA ALA A 142 8.43 -18.42 -1.32
C ALA A 142 7.39 -18.88 -2.34
#